data_AF-A0A1F3BIE7-F1
#
_entry.id   AF-A0A1F3BIE7-F1
#
_cell.length_a   1.000
_cell.length_b   1.000
_cell.length_c   1.000
_cell.angle_alpha   90.00
_cell.angle_beta   90.00
_cell.angle_gamma   90.00
#
_symmetry.space_group_name_H-M   'P 1'
#
loop_
_entity.id
_entity.type
_entity.pdbx_description
1 polymer ?
#
loop_
_entity_poly.entity_id
_entity_poly.type
_entity_poly.pdbx_seq_one_letter_code
_entity_poly.pdbx_strand_id
1 'polypeptide(L)'
;MVKKGHHVDYLSETVAIETLRSGRANFVISLPIFTKKQIREFVAQGLLLPHKVTRHVMPSRPLRINVPLTTLADPTITQEEANRRLGEALSARQVDRKPPGSVVDGRRYEEELLVFAG
;
A
#
# COMPACT_ATOMS: atom_id res chain seq x y z
N MET A 1 34.50 -12.24 -12.19
CA MET A 1 34.18 -11.72 -10.85
C MET A 1 33.24 -10.52 -11.02
N VAL A 2 31.93 -10.71 -10.91
CA VAL A 2 30.96 -9.62 -11.13
C VAL A 2 31.03 -8.67 -9.94
N LYS A 3 31.41 -7.40 -10.20
CA LYS A 3 31.44 -6.32 -9.21
C LYS A 3 30.02 -6.10 -8.66
N LYS A 4 29.93 -5.96 -7.33
CA LYS A 4 28.75 -5.63 -6.51
C LYS A 4 27.66 -4.83 -7.24
N GLY A 5 26.43 -5.35 -7.23
CA GLY A 5 25.25 -4.58 -7.62
C GLY A 5 24.88 -3.51 -6.59
N HIS A 6 24.11 -2.51 -7.00
CA HIS A 6 23.56 -1.49 -6.12
C HIS A 6 22.20 -1.94 -5.57
N HIS A 7 21.94 -1.63 -4.31
CA HIS A 7 20.65 -1.90 -3.66
C HIS A 7 19.75 -0.66 -3.74
N VAL A 8 18.47 -0.85 -4.04
CA VAL A 8 17.49 0.22 -4.12
C VAL A 8 16.33 -0.11 -3.20
N ASP A 9 16.11 0.76 -2.22
CA ASP A 9 14.98 0.70 -1.30
C ASP A 9 13.98 1.83 -1.56
N TYR A 10 12.70 1.53 -1.36
CA TYR A 10 11.62 2.52 -1.41
C TYR A 10 11.15 2.82 0.02
N LEU A 11 11.60 3.94 0.56
CA LEU A 11 11.41 4.32 1.95
C LEU A 11 10.45 5.51 2.07
N SER A 12 9.86 5.70 3.25
CA SER A 12 9.23 6.99 3.57
C SER A 12 10.29 8.07 3.68
N GLU A 13 9.92 9.33 3.47
CA GLU A 13 10.85 10.46 3.48
C GLU A 13 11.66 10.52 4.79
N THR A 14 11.00 10.42 5.95
CA THR A 14 11.65 10.39 7.25
C THR A 14 12.70 9.27 7.33
N VAL A 15 12.33 8.04 6.94
CA VAL A 15 13.23 6.88 7.00
C VAL A 15 14.37 7.02 5.98
N ALA A 16 14.13 7.57 4.80
CA ALA A 16 15.14 7.81 3.79
C ALA A 16 16.20 8.80 4.29
N ILE A 17 15.78 9.90 4.90
CA ILE A 17 16.67 10.92 5.48
C ILE A 17 17.47 10.35 6.67
N GLU A 18 16.84 9.58 7.56
CA GLU A 18 17.55 8.89 8.65
C GLU A 18 18.57 7.87 8.14
N THR A 19 18.22 7.12 7.08
CA THR A 19 19.11 6.14 6.45
C THR A 19 20.31 6.81 5.81
N LEU A 20 20.11 7.95 5.14
CA LEU A 20 21.19 8.77 4.60
C LEU A 20 22.09 9.33 5.71
N ARG A 21 21.51 9.93 6.76
CA ARG A 21 22.26 10.52 7.90
C ARG A 21 23.06 9.48 8.67
N SER A 22 22.55 8.26 8.80
CA SER A 22 23.24 7.16 9.48
C SER A 22 24.29 6.46 8.61
N GLY A 23 24.52 6.91 7.38
CA GLY A 23 25.51 6.32 6.46
C GLY A 23 25.09 4.96 5.88
N ARG A 24 23.84 4.53 6.10
CA ARG A 24 23.30 3.28 5.56
C ARG A 24 22.87 3.40 4.09
N ALA A 25 22.73 4.62 3.58
CA ALA A 25 22.52 4.91 2.16
C ALA A 25 23.55 5.94 1.66
N ASN A 26 23.99 5.80 0.42
CA ASN A 26 24.92 6.76 -0.22
C ASN A 26 24.20 7.97 -0.82
N PHE A 27 22.95 7.81 -1.26
CA PHE A 27 22.14 8.87 -1.85
C PHE A 27 20.65 8.61 -1.61
N VAL A 28 19.85 9.67 -1.74
CA VAL A 28 18.38 9.61 -1.72
C VAL A 28 17.86 10.35 -2.94
N ILE A 29 16.89 9.73 -3.63
CA ILE A 29 16.12 10.39 -4.70
C ILE A 29 14.76 10.75 -4.12
N SER A 30 14.45 12.05 -4.06
CA SER A 30 13.11 12.54 -3.72
C SER A 30 12.34 12.88 -5.00
N LEU A 31 11.04 12.59 -4.99
CA LEU A 31 10.16 12.78 -6.14
C LEU A 31 9.18 13.92 -5.86
N PRO A 32 8.68 14.62 -6.89
CA PRO A 32 7.66 15.65 -6.69
C PRO A 32 6.40 15.07 -6.04
N ILE A 33 5.83 15.82 -5.11
CA ILE A 33 4.56 15.46 -4.46
C ILE A 33 3.42 16.03 -5.29
N PHE A 34 2.51 15.16 -5.73
CA PHE A 34 1.34 15.54 -6.50
C PHE A 34 0.09 15.54 -5.62
N THR A 35 -0.75 16.57 -5.79
CA THR A 35 -2.05 16.65 -5.13
C THR A 35 -3.03 15.64 -5.73
N LYS A 36 -4.06 15.23 -4.96
CA LYS A 36 -5.14 14.36 -5.47
C LYS A 36 -5.82 14.94 -6.72
N LYS A 37 -5.91 16.27 -6.83
CA LYS A 37 -6.44 16.97 -8.00
C LYS A 37 -5.57 16.74 -9.23
N GLN A 38 -4.26 16.97 -9.12
CA GLN A 38 -3.30 16.73 -10.21
C GLN A 38 -3.30 15.27 -10.66
N ILE A 39 -3.36 14.32 -9.70
CA ILE A 39 -3.45 12.88 -10.04
C ILE A 39 -4.71 12.61 -10.90
N ARG A 40 -5.85 13.19 -10.56
CA ARG A 40 -7.08 13.04 -11.37
C ARG A 40 -6.96 13.69 -12.74
N GLU A 41 -6.33 14.86 -12.83
CA GLU A 41 -6.10 15.57 -14.09
C GLU A 41 -5.20 14.77 -15.04
N PHE A 42 -4.10 14.19 -14.53
CA PHE A 42 -3.21 13.34 -15.34
C PHE A 42 -3.96 12.14 -15.92
N VAL A 43 -4.75 11.43 -15.10
CA VAL A 43 -5.53 10.28 -15.56
C VAL A 43 -6.57 10.70 -16.60
N ALA A 44 -7.25 11.83 -16.40
CA ALA A 44 -8.22 12.35 -17.38
C ALA A 44 -7.59 12.69 -18.74
N GLN A 45 -6.28 12.99 -18.76
CA GLN A 45 -5.50 13.25 -19.97
C GLN A 45 -4.83 11.99 -20.55
N GLY A 46 -5.05 10.81 -19.95
CA GLY A 46 -4.37 9.56 -20.35
C GLY A 46 -2.89 9.50 -19.98
N LEU A 47 -2.42 10.37 -19.09
CA LEU A 47 -1.04 10.42 -18.61
C LEU A 47 -0.84 9.52 -17.40
N LEU A 48 0.25 8.75 -17.40
CA LEU A 48 0.65 7.87 -16.31
C LEU A 48 1.94 8.37 -15.66
N LEU A 49 1.98 8.38 -14.34
CA LEU A 49 3.22 8.61 -13.59
C LEU A 49 4.06 7.33 -13.56
N PRO A 50 5.40 7.45 -13.50
CA PRO A 50 6.27 6.31 -13.21
C PRO A 50 5.86 5.56 -11.93
N HIS A 51 6.24 4.28 -11.86
CA HIS A 51 6.00 3.47 -10.68
C HIS A 51 6.66 4.10 -9.43
N LYS A 52 6.00 3.94 -8.27
CA LYS A 52 6.50 4.37 -6.94
C LYS A 52 6.66 5.89 -6.76
N VAL A 53 6.07 6.71 -7.62
CA VAL A 53 6.05 8.18 -7.46
C VAL A 53 5.08 8.65 -6.37
N THR A 54 3.94 7.97 -6.23
CA THR A 54 2.91 8.35 -5.25
C THR A 54 2.97 7.47 -4.01
N ARG A 55 2.78 8.11 -2.83
CA ARG A 55 2.59 7.42 -1.55
C ARG A 55 1.30 7.92 -0.91
N HIS A 56 0.26 7.09 -0.91
CA HIS A 56 -1.02 7.42 -0.29
C HIS A 56 -1.05 6.94 1.15
N VAL A 57 -1.29 7.87 2.07
CA VAL A 57 -1.62 7.58 3.47
C VAL A 57 -3.13 7.64 3.61
N MET A 58 -3.74 6.53 4.01
CA MET A 58 -5.16 6.39 4.28
C MET A 58 -5.43 6.59 5.78
N PRO A 59 -6.65 6.92 6.21
CA PRO A 59 -6.96 7.04 7.63
C PRO A 59 -6.75 5.73 8.40
N SER A 60 -7.28 4.64 7.84
CA SER A 60 -7.11 3.28 8.34
C SER A 60 -6.97 2.32 7.15
N ARG A 61 -6.04 1.37 7.23
CA ARG A 61 -5.82 0.37 6.19
C ARG A 61 -6.35 -1.00 6.62
N PRO A 62 -7.35 -1.56 5.93
CA PRO A 62 -7.72 -2.95 6.12
C PRO A 62 -6.63 -3.87 5.57
N LEU A 63 -6.24 -4.87 6.35
CA LEU A 63 -5.27 -5.90 5.96
C LEU A 63 -5.90 -7.28 6.13
N ARG A 64 -5.37 -8.25 5.35
CA ARG A 64 -5.81 -9.65 5.35
C ARG A 64 -7.30 -9.83 5.05
N ILE A 65 -7.87 -8.97 4.21
CA ILE A 65 -9.26 -9.16 3.72
C ILE A 65 -9.44 -10.54 3.09
N ASN A 66 -8.41 -11.07 2.40
CA ASN A 66 -8.37 -12.45 1.90
C ASN A 66 -9.61 -12.84 1.09
N VAL A 67 -10.05 -11.97 0.16
CA VAL A 67 -11.18 -12.27 -0.72
C VAL A 67 -10.86 -13.51 -1.56
N PRO A 68 -11.72 -14.54 -1.60
CA PRO A 68 -11.52 -15.69 -2.46
C PRO A 68 -11.40 -15.26 -3.94
N LEU A 69 -10.40 -15.78 -4.65
CA LEU A 69 -10.22 -15.49 -6.08
C LEU A 69 -11.42 -15.91 -6.92
N THR A 70 -12.12 -16.97 -6.51
CA THR A 70 -13.37 -17.41 -7.14
C THR A 70 -14.42 -16.30 -7.10
N THR A 71 -14.54 -15.57 -5.99
CA THR A 71 -15.44 -14.40 -5.90
C THR A 71 -15.04 -13.26 -6.84
N LEU A 72 -13.77 -13.16 -7.24
CA LEU A 72 -13.31 -12.10 -8.13
C LEU A 72 -13.35 -12.50 -9.61
N ALA A 73 -13.21 -13.79 -9.91
CA ALA A 73 -13.04 -14.31 -11.25
C ALA A 73 -14.29 -14.98 -11.84
N ASP A 74 -15.28 -15.30 -11.01
CA ASP A 74 -16.50 -15.97 -11.47
C ASP A 74 -17.37 -15.00 -12.30
N PRO A 75 -17.55 -15.25 -13.62
CA PRO A 75 -18.34 -14.36 -14.47
C PRO A 75 -19.86 -14.49 -14.23
N THR A 76 -20.29 -15.48 -13.44
CA THR A 76 -21.70 -15.75 -13.17
C THR A 76 -22.24 -14.97 -11.97
N ILE A 77 -21.37 -14.37 -11.16
CA ILE A 77 -21.78 -13.57 -10.01
C ILE A 77 -21.81 -12.08 -10.35
N THR A 78 -22.82 -11.37 -9.83
CA THR A 78 -22.89 -9.91 -9.99
C THR A 78 -21.98 -9.21 -8.99
N GLN A 79 -21.66 -7.94 -9.25
CA GLN A 79 -20.93 -7.10 -8.31
C GLN A 79 -21.68 -6.97 -6.96
N GLU A 80 -23.01 -6.84 -6.96
CA GLU A 80 -23.77 -6.80 -5.70
C GLU A 80 -23.61 -8.09 -4.91
N GLU A 81 -23.69 -9.25 -5.56
CA GLU A 81 -23.54 -10.54 -4.90
C GLU A 81 -22.11 -10.76 -4.37
N ALA A 82 -21.09 -10.35 -5.12
CA ALA A 82 -19.71 -10.36 -4.66
C ALA A 82 -19.51 -9.48 -3.41
N ASN A 83 -20.08 -8.28 -3.41
CA ASN A 83 -20.04 -7.36 -2.27
C ASN A 83 -20.78 -7.92 -1.05
N ARG A 84 -21.95 -8.55 -1.25
CA ARG A 84 -22.72 -9.19 -0.18
C ARG A 84 -21.90 -10.31 0.48
N ARG A 85 -21.34 -11.23 -0.31
CA ARG A 85 -20.50 -12.33 0.18
C ARG A 85 -19.28 -11.81 0.93
N LEU A 86 -18.62 -10.76 0.42
CA LEU A 86 -17.49 -10.15 1.09
C LEU A 86 -17.89 -9.53 2.43
N GLY A 87 -19.00 -8.78 2.47
CA GLY A 87 -19.50 -8.17 3.69
C GLY A 87 -19.84 -9.21 4.77
N GLU A 88 -20.50 -10.30 4.39
CA GLU A 88 -20.81 -11.43 5.29
C GLU A 88 -19.56 -12.13 5.81
N ALA A 89 -18.57 -12.37 4.95
CA ALA A 89 -17.31 -12.98 5.37
C ALA A 89 -16.52 -12.07 6.33
N LEU A 90 -16.54 -10.76 6.12
CA LEU A 90 -15.83 -9.80 6.97
C LEU A 90 -16.53 -9.53 8.29
N SER A 91 -17.86 -9.52 8.33
CA SER A 91 -18.62 -9.24 9.55
C SER A 91 -18.46 -10.35 10.60
N ALA A 92 -18.20 -11.58 10.18
CA ALA A 92 -17.95 -12.72 11.06
C ALA A 92 -16.53 -12.75 11.65
N ARG A 93 -15.61 -11.91 11.17
CA ARG A 93 -14.18 -11.97 11.52
C ARG A 93 -13.83 -10.98 12.61
N GLN A 94 -12.96 -11.41 13.53
CA GLN A 94 -12.35 -10.50 14.50
C GLN A 94 -11.40 -9.53 13.79
N VAL A 95 -11.34 -8.29 14.28
CA VAL A 95 -10.48 -7.22 13.76
C VAL A 95 -9.53 -6.77 14.86
N ASP A 96 -8.24 -7.00 14.65
CA ASP A 96 -7.18 -6.46 15.48
C ASP A 96 -6.79 -5.06 14.98
N ARG A 97 -6.96 -4.05 15.84
CA ARG A 97 -6.61 -2.66 15.52
C ARG A 97 -5.19 -2.39 15.96
N LYS A 98 -4.33 -2.02 15.01
CA LYS A 98 -2.94 -1.65 15.32
C LYS A 98 -2.71 -0.16 15.12
N PRO A 99 -1.95 0.50 16.01
CA PRO A 99 -1.71 1.93 15.92
C PRO A 99 -0.83 2.29 14.71
N PRO A 100 -0.85 3.56 14.27
CA PRO A 100 0.13 4.12 13.34
C PRO A 100 1.58 3.72 13.64
N GLY A 101 2.34 3.43 12.60
CA GLY A 101 3.74 3.01 12.70
C GLY A 101 3.96 1.52 12.92
N SER A 102 2.88 0.73 13.03
CA SER A 102 2.93 -0.73 13.21
C SER A 102 3.57 -1.44 12.02
N VAL A 103 4.21 -2.58 12.31
CA VAL A 103 4.79 -3.48 11.31
C VAL A 103 3.92 -4.73 11.20
N VAL A 104 3.46 -5.03 9.99
CA VAL A 104 2.68 -6.23 9.66
C VAL A 104 3.28 -6.85 8.41
N ASP A 105 3.50 -8.18 8.44
CA ASP A 105 4.08 -8.95 7.32
C ASP A 105 5.39 -8.32 6.77
N GLY A 106 6.26 -7.85 7.68
CA GLY A 106 7.54 -7.22 7.35
C GLY A 106 7.46 -5.79 6.80
N ARG A 107 6.28 -5.17 6.76
CA ARG A 107 6.07 -3.82 6.21
C ARG A 107 5.60 -2.85 7.29
N ARG A 108 6.23 -1.67 7.34
CA ARG A 108 5.81 -0.57 8.22
C ARG A 108 4.71 0.26 7.55
N TYR A 109 3.66 0.55 8.30
CA TYR A 109 2.54 1.38 7.86
C TYR A 109 2.43 2.63 8.74
N GLU A 110 2.32 3.80 8.13
CA GLU A 110 2.19 5.07 8.90
C GLU A 110 0.76 5.28 9.41
N GLU A 111 -0.20 4.55 8.86
CA GLU A 111 -1.63 4.67 9.18
C GLU A 111 -2.07 3.64 10.23
N GLU A 112 -3.25 3.85 10.83
CA GLU A 112 -3.91 2.82 11.62
C GLU A 112 -4.18 1.58 10.75
N LEU A 113 -4.05 0.38 11.32
CA LEU A 113 -4.34 -0.86 10.63
C LEU A 113 -5.55 -1.55 11.24
N LEU A 114 -6.41 -2.09 10.38
CA LEU A 114 -7.51 -2.98 10.73
C LEU A 114 -7.15 -4.37 10.18
N VAL A 115 -6.58 -5.23 11.03
CA VAL A 115 -6.08 -6.55 10.62
C VAL A 115 -7.16 -7.60 10.89
N PHE A 116 -7.74 -8.17 9.83
CA PHE A 116 -8.76 -9.20 9.95
C PHE A 116 -8.12 -10.56 10.27
N ALA A 117 -8.68 -11.27 11.25
CA ALA A 117 -8.23 -12.62 11.64
C ALA A 117 -8.37 -13.60 10.46
N GLY A 118 -7.39 -14.48 10.26
CA GLY A 118 -7.33 -15.41 9.13
C GLY A 118 -8.43 -16.46 9.14
#